data_AF-A0A1F0RUR2-F1
#
_entry.id   AF-A0A1F0RUR2-F1
#
_cell.length_a   1.000
_cell.length_b   1.000
_cell.length_c   1.000
_cell.angle_alpha   90.00
_cell.angle_beta   90.00
_cell.angle_gamma   90.00
#
_symmetry.space_group_name_H-M   'P 1'
#
loop_
_entity.id
_entity.type
_entity.pdbx_description
1 polymer ?
#
loop_
_entity_poly.entity_id
_entity_poly.type
_entity_poly.pdbx_seq_one_letter_code
_entity_poly.pdbx_strand_id
1 'polypeptide(L)'
;MNDRPGPADYNRRPRRPKKQGEQDLSTWPSQLRISYWVFVVAAVVMLTAGMVGLFGSYGSVTNPELSPEQVGYIRFNTRFAAISHVVSAVIIAACSAQLANGSVWARRIITAVSAYAMFVSIAALIAGVGGLLLLLIPMALMVGIFFLFHPDSTAFIKARRAQNS
;
A
#
# COMPACT_ATOMS: atom_id res chain seq x y z
N MET A 1 36.93 -17.73 35.06
CA MET A 1 35.47 -17.64 34.84
C MET A 1 34.86 -17.13 36.14
N ASN A 2 34.52 -15.84 36.21
CA ASN A 2 34.01 -15.19 37.43
C ASN A 2 32.68 -14.50 37.13
N ASP A 3 31.63 -15.26 36.83
CA ASP A 3 30.26 -14.73 36.85
C ASP A 3 29.73 -14.88 38.28
N ARG A 4 29.99 -13.87 39.12
CA ARG A 4 29.28 -13.74 40.40
C ARG A 4 27.88 -13.22 40.10
N PRO A 5 26.81 -13.95 40.48
CA PRO A 5 25.46 -13.42 40.39
C PRO A 5 25.40 -12.14 41.24
N GLY A 6 25.11 -11.02 40.60
CA GLY A 6 24.88 -9.76 41.31
C GLY A 6 23.71 -9.91 42.31
N PRO A 7 23.64 -9.05 43.33
CA PRO A 7 22.57 -9.10 44.33
C PRO A 7 21.20 -9.10 43.65
N ALA A 8 20.32 -10.01 44.08
CA ALA A 8 18.94 -10.04 43.61
C ALA A 8 18.29 -8.69 43.92
N ASP A 9 17.99 -7.91 42.89
CA ASP A 9 17.24 -6.66 43.04
C ASP A 9 15.76 -6.99 43.30
N TYR A 10 15.40 -7.02 44.59
CA TYR A 10 14.04 -7.25 45.05
C TYR A 10 13.09 -6.06 44.77
N ASN A 11 13.63 -4.88 44.44
CA ASN A 11 12.83 -3.71 44.05
C ASN A 11 12.55 -3.68 42.54
N ARG A 12 13.10 -4.61 41.77
CA ARG A 12 12.75 -4.79 40.38
C ARG A 12 11.29 -5.25 40.30
N ARG A 13 10.40 -4.34 39.90
CA ARG A 13 9.01 -4.71 39.60
C ARG A 13 9.02 -5.96 38.72
N PRO A 14 8.28 -7.03 39.09
CA PRO A 14 8.20 -8.21 38.26
C PRO A 14 7.80 -7.77 36.86
N ARG A 15 8.63 -8.08 35.86
CA ARG A 15 8.25 -7.88 34.46
C ARG A 15 7.02 -8.76 34.26
N ARG A 16 5.83 -8.16 34.32
CA ARG A 16 4.57 -8.89 34.25
C ARG A 16 4.64 -9.77 33.00
N PRO A 17 4.61 -11.11 33.13
CA PRO A 17 4.60 -11.96 31.96
C PRO A 17 3.37 -11.55 31.14
N LYS A 18 3.58 -11.16 29.87
CA LYS A 18 2.49 -10.85 28.94
C LYS A 18 1.54 -12.04 28.99
N LYS A 19 0.27 -11.84 29.38
CA LYS A 19 -0.72 -12.91 29.27
C LYS A 19 -0.77 -13.32 27.81
N GLN A 20 -0.77 -14.63 27.56
CA GLN A 20 -0.94 -15.19 26.24
C GLN A 20 -2.26 -14.65 25.68
N GLY A 21 -2.20 -13.75 24.67
CA GLY A 21 -3.36 -13.05 24.12
C GLY A 21 -3.51 -11.56 24.48
N GLU A 22 -2.70 -11.01 25.37
CA GLU A 22 -2.72 -9.57 25.67
C GLU A 22 -1.90 -8.80 24.60
N GLN A 23 -2.61 -8.28 23.59
CA GLN A 23 -2.01 -7.46 22.54
C GLN A 23 -1.55 -6.13 23.10
N ASP A 24 -0.29 -5.81 22.86
CA ASP A 24 0.33 -4.54 23.22
C ASP A 24 -0.01 -3.49 22.18
N LEU A 25 -1.10 -2.76 22.40
CA LEU A 25 -1.65 -1.75 21.49
C LEU A 25 -0.98 -0.37 21.65
N SER A 26 0.04 -0.27 22.51
CA SER A 26 0.81 0.96 22.70
C SER A 26 1.64 1.31 21.46
N THR A 27 2.10 0.30 20.72
CA THR A 27 2.89 0.43 19.50
C THR A 27 2.14 -0.17 18.31
N TRP A 28 2.36 0.36 17.11
CA TRP A 28 1.76 -0.20 15.89
C TRP A 28 2.24 -1.65 15.65
N PRO A 29 1.31 -2.59 15.37
CA PRO A 29 1.60 -4.02 15.25
C PRO A 29 2.43 -4.33 13.99
N SER A 30 3.20 -5.41 14.01
CA SER A 30 4.07 -5.82 12.89
C SER A 30 3.32 -5.95 11.57
N GLN A 31 2.10 -6.49 11.60
CA GLN A 31 1.25 -6.66 10.42
C GLN A 31 0.90 -5.31 9.77
N LEU A 32 0.64 -4.28 10.57
CA LEU A 32 0.39 -2.93 10.07
C LEU A 32 1.66 -2.29 9.48
N ARG A 33 2.84 -2.62 10.01
CA ARG A 33 4.13 -2.20 9.43
C ARG A 33 4.40 -2.86 8.09
N ILE A 34 4.10 -4.16 7.98
CA ILE A 34 4.21 -4.89 6.70
C ILE A 34 3.26 -4.26 5.69
N SER A 35 2.00 -4.02 6.06
CA SER A 35 1.03 -3.32 5.22
C SER A 35 1.54 -1.95 4.74
N TYR A 36 2.10 -1.15 5.66
CA TYR A 36 2.72 0.14 5.32
C TYR A 36 3.80 0.00 4.24
N TRP A 37 4.77 -0.89 4.44
CA TRP A 37 5.87 -1.06 3.47
C TRP A 37 5.40 -1.63 2.14
N VAL A 38 4.41 -2.53 2.15
CA VAL A 38 3.80 -3.05 0.92
C VAL A 38 3.13 -1.92 0.13
N PHE A 39 2.37 -1.04 0.79
CA PHE A 39 1.77 0.12 0.12
C PHE A 39 2.79 1.13 -0.37
N VAL A 40 3.90 1.34 0.36
CA VAL A 40 5.00 2.20 -0.10
C VAL A 40 5.64 1.63 -1.37
N VAL A 41 5.97 0.32 -1.38
CA VAL A 41 6.52 -0.34 -2.57
C VAL A 41 5.53 -0.30 -3.73
N ALA A 42 4.25 -0.57 -3.48
CA ALA A 42 3.22 -0.47 -4.50
C ALA A 42 3.10 0.95 -5.07
N ALA A 43 3.15 1.98 -4.22
CA ALA A 43 3.13 3.37 -4.65
C ALA A 43 4.36 3.72 -5.51
N VAL A 44 5.55 3.24 -5.16
CA VAL A 44 6.75 3.42 -6.00
C VAL A 44 6.56 2.78 -7.37
N VAL A 45 6.11 1.53 -7.43
CA VAL A 45 5.86 0.81 -8.69
C VAL A 45 4.81 1.53 -9.54
N MET A 46 3.70 1.98 -8.94
CA MET A 46 2.65 2.74 -9.62
C MET A 46 3.16 4.08 -10.12
N LEU A 47 3.96 4.79 -9.33
CA LEU A 47 4.56 6.05 -9.74
C LEU A 47 5.49 5.83 -10.93
N THR A 48 6.36 4.82 -10.88
CA THR A 48 7.23 4.47 -12.00
C THR A 48 6.43 4.09 -13.24
N ALA A 49 5.38 3.25 -13.11
CA ALA A 49 4.52 2.88 -14.22
C ALA A 49 3.82 4.10 -14.84
N GLY A 50 3.30 5.01 -14.02
CA GLY A 50 2.68 6.25 -14.47
C GLY A 50 3.67 7.19 -15.16
N MET A 51 4.88 7.35 -14.62
CA MET A 51 5.93 8.15 -15.27
C MET A 51 6.34 7.56 -16.62
N VAL A 52 6.49 6.24 -16.72
CA VAL A 52 6.77 5.56 -18.00
C VAL A 52 5.61 5.74 -18.99
N GLY A 53 4.36 5.67 -18.54
CA GLY A 53 3.20 5.90 -19.40
C GLY A 53 3.07 7.35 -19.90
N LEU A 54 3.52 8.33 -19.10
CA LEU A 54 3.49 9.75 -19.48
C LEU A 54 4.65 10.17 -20.36
N PHE A 55 5.87 9.72 -20.04
CA PHE A 55 7.11 10.23 -20.62
C PHE A 55 7.87 9.19 -21.46
N GLY A 56 7.46 7.92 -21.43
CA GLY A 56 8.07 6.89 -22.25
C GLY A 56 7.85 7.14 -23.74
N SER A 57 8.85 6.82 -24.56
CA SER A 57 8.76 6.90 -26.03
C SER A 57 7.80 5.88 -26.67
N TYR A 58 6.99 5.17 -25.88
CA TYR A 58 5.94 4.26 -26.35
C TYR A 58 4.77 4.99 -27.04
N GLY A 59 4.76 6.34 -27.04
CA GLY A 59 3.73 7.17 -27.68
C GLY A 59 3.72 7.14 -29.21
N SER A 60 4.75 6.58 -29.86
CA SER A 60 4.69 6.22 -31.27
C SER A 60 4.06 4.83 -31.40
N VAL A 61 2.73 4.80 -31.39
CA VAL A 61 1.98 3.67 -31.94
C VAL A 61 2.29 3.65 -33.44
N THR A 62 3.38 3.02 -33.83
CA THR A 62 3.89 2.91 -35.21
C THR A 62 3.30 1.72 -35.94
N ASN A 63 2.19 1.15 -35.43
CA ASN A 63 1.53 0.06 -36.13
C ASN A 63 0.78 0.63 -37.34
N PRO A 64 1.20 0.32 -38.58
CA PRO A 64 0.59 0.87 -39.80
C PRO A 64 -0.83 0.34 -40.02
N GLU A 65 -1.23 -0.72 -39.31
CA GLU A 65 -2.55 -1.35 -39.46
C GLU A 65 -3.64 -0.69 -38.62
N LEU A 66 -3.31 0.25 -37.73
CA LEU A 66 -4.29 0.92 -36.89
C LEU A 66 -4.84 2.18 -37.57
N SER A 67 -6.15 2.36 -37.48
CA SER A 67 -6.79 3.60 -37.91
C SER A 67 -6.34 4.77 -37.02
N PRO A 68 -6.37 6.01 -37.54
CA PRO A 68 -6.04 7.21 -36.74
C PRO A 68 -6.88 7.34 -35.46
N GLU A 69 -8.13 6.88 -35.51
CA GLU A 69 -9.05 6.88 -34.37
C GLU A 69 -8.62 5.89 -33.28
N GLN A 70 -8.23 4.67 -33.67
CA GLN A 70 -7.71 3.65 -32.75
C GLN A 70 -6.41 4.12 -32.06
N VAL A 71 -5.52 4.78 -32.81
CA VAL A 71 -4.31 5.40 -32.24
C VAL A 71 -4.66 6.50 -31.22
N GLY A 72 -5.71 7.28 -31.50
CA GLY A 72 -6.26 8.27 -30.57
C GLY A 72 -6.74 7.64 -29.26
N TYR A 73 -7.52 6.56 -29.33
CA TYR A 73 -8.02 5.85 -28.15
C TYR A 73 -6.91 5.22 -27.33
N ILE A 74 -5.93 4.57 -27.96
CA ILE A 74 -4.78 3.99 -27.26
C ILE A 74 -4.04 5.09 -26.49
N ARG A 75 -3.74 6.21 -27.14
CA ARG A 75 -3.03 7.34 -26.52
C ARG A 75 -3.79 7.96 -25.35
N PHE A 76 -5.11 8.11 -25.49
CA PHE A 76 -5.97 8.60 -24.41
C PHE A 76 -5.97 7.63 -23.23
N ASN A 77 -6.17 6.34 -23.48
CA ASN A 77 -6.16 5.31 -22.45
C ASN A 77 -4.80 5.19 -21.76
N THR A 78 -3.68 5.36 -22.49
CA THR A 78 -2.33 5.38 -21.90
C THR A 78 -2.23 6.50 -20.88
N ARG A 79 -2.58 7.72 -21.30
CA ARG A 79 -2.46 8.92 -20.47
C ARG A 79 -3.39 8.85 -19.28
N PHE A 80 -4.62 8.39 -19.47
CA PHE A 80 -5.59 8.20 -18.41
C PHE A 80 -5.05 7.23 -17.36
N ALA A 81 -4.64 6.03 -17.76
CA ALA A 81 -4.09 5.02 -16.85
C ALA A 81 -2.83 5.54 -16.12
N ALA A 82 -1.94 6.21 -16.84
CA ALA A 82 -0.70 6.74 -16.29
C ALA A 82 -0.96 7.83 -15.24
N ILE A 83 -1.83 8.80 -15.52
CA ILE A 83 -2.23 9.84 -14.56
C ILE A 83 -2.90 9.20 -13.34
N SER A 84 -3.82 8.27 -13.57
CA SER A 84 -4.51 7.55 -12.49
C SER A 84 -3.53 6.81 -11.57
N HIS A 85 -2.49 6.18 -12.10
CA HIS A 85 -1.45 5.53 -11.29
C HIS A 85 -0.62 6.53 -10.50
N VAL A 86 -0.19 7.64 -11.10
CA VAL A 86 0.57 8.70 -10.39
C VAL A 86 -0.26 9.26 -9.23
N VAL A 87 -1.51 9.65 -9.48
CA VAL A 87 -2.39 10.21 -8.46
C VAL A 87 -2.64 9.20 -7.33
N SER A 88 -2.95 7.95 -7.70
CA SER A 88 -3.20 6.90 -6.72
C SER A 88 -1.96 6.59 -5.87
N ALA A 89 -0.76 6.59 -6.47
CA ALA A 89 0.50 6.39 -5.77
C ALA A 89 0.74 7.47 -4.71
N VAL A 90 0.55 8.74 -5.06
CA VAL A 90 0.71 9.87 -4.14
C VAL A 90 -0.28 9.76 -2.98
N ILE A 91 -1.55 9.49 -3.27
CA ILE A 91 -2.58 9.37 -2.23
C ILE A 91 -2.28 8.21 -1.29
N ILE A 92 -1.92 7.04 -1.84
CA ILE A 92 -1.57 5.85 -1.04
C ILE A 92 -0.35 6.13 -0.17
N ALA A 93 0.71 6.73 -0.71
CA ALA A 93 1.92 7.06 0.05
C ALA A 93 1.62 8.03 1.21
N ALA A 94 0.87 9.10 0.94
CA ALA A 94 0.49 10.09 1.93
C ALA A 94 -0.40 9.50 3.04
N CYS A 95 -1.37 8.66 2.68
CA CYS A 95 -2.24 8.00 3.65
C CYS A 95 -1.51 6.90 4.44
N SER A 96 -0.56 6.20 3.82
CA SER A 96 0.18 5.11 4.48
C SER A 96 0.96 5.61 5.69
N ALA A 97 1.55 6.80 5.60
CA ALA A 97 2.22 7.45 6.74
C ALA A 97 1.27 7.65 7.95
N GLN A 98 -0.04 7.84 7.71
CA GLN A 98 -1.02 8.03 8.77
C GLN A 98 -1.47 6.71 9.44
N LEU A 99 -1.11 5.54 8.90
CA LEU A 99 -1.45 4.24 9.49
C LEU A 99 -0.79 4.04 10.86
N ALA A 100 0.41 4.58 11.07
CA ALA A 100 1.09 4.52 12.36
C ALA A 100 0.29 5.18 13.50
N ASN A 101 -0.53 6.18 13.17
CA ASN A 101 -1.41 6.89 14.11
C ASN A 101 -2.76 6.19 14.31
N GLY A 102 -3.00 5.05 13.65
CA GLY A 102 -4.27 4.33 13.72
C GLY A 102 -5.43 5.05 13.01
N SER A 103 -5.15 5.84 11.97
CA SER A 103 -6.16 6.63 11.26
C SER A 103 -7.16 5.73 10.49
N VAL A 104 -8.43 5.78 10.90
CA VAL A 104 -9.54 5.07 10.23
C VAL A 104 -9.77 5.63 8.82
N TRP A 105 -9.65 6.95 8.66
CA TRP A 105 -9.81 7.61 7.37
C TRP A 105 -8.71 7.21 6.41
N ALA A 106 -7.45 7.17 6.85
CA ALA A 106 -6.34 6.70 6.04
C ALA A 106 -6.58 5.27 5.53
N ARG A 107 -7.01 4.35 6.41
CA ARG A 107 -7.37 2.98 6.04
C ARG A 107 -8.48 2.93 4.97
N ARG A 108 -9.53 3.75 5.11
CA ARG A 108 -10.63 3.82 4.13
C ARG A 108 -10.16 4.35 2.78
N ILE A 109 -9.40 5.44 2.78
CA ILE A 109 -8.87 6.07 1.56
C ILE A 109 -7.94 5.10 0.84
N ILE A 110 -6.98 4.48 1.54
CA ILE A 110 -6.08 3.49 0.94
C ILE A 110 -6.87 2.36 0.30
N THR A 111 -7.89 1.84 0.98
CA THR A 111 -8.70 0.73 0.44
C THR A 111 -9.44 1.16 -0.83
N ALA A 112 -10.10 2.31 -0.81
CA ALA A 112 -10.86 2.82 -1.96
C ALA A 112 -9.95 3.12 -3.16
N VAL A 113 -8.82 3.80 -2.92
CA VAL A 113 -7.84 4.14 -3.97
C VAL A 113 -7.16 2.89 -4.50
N SER A 114 -6.88 1.90 -3.65
CA SER A 114 -6.32 0.61 -4.09
C SER A 114 -7.30 -0.10 -5.03
N ALA A 115 -8.58 -0.20 -4.66
CA ALA A 115 -9.60 -0.82 -5.52
C ALA A 115 -9.71 -0.10 -6.87
N TYR A 116 -9.69 1.24 -6.87
CA TYR A 116 -9.67 2.04 -8.10
C TYR A 116 -8.40 1.77 -8.94
N ALA A 117 -7.22 1.79 -8.34
CA ALA A 117 -5.95 1.54 -9.03
C ALA A 117 -5.89 0.12 -9.62
N MET A 118 -6.43 -0.88 -8.92
CA MET A 118 -6.59 -2.24 -9.42
C MET A 118 -7.47 -2.27 -10.67
N PHE A 119 -8.63 -1.60 -10.62
CA PHE A 119 -9.54 -1.49 -11.76
C PHE A 119 -8.87 -0.83 -12.97
N VAL A 120 -8.19 0.30 -12.77
CA VAL A 120 -7.43 0.99 -13.84
C VAL A 120 -6.36 0.09 -14.43
N SER A 121 -5.66 -0.69 -13.60
CA SER A 121 -4.60 -1.60 -14.07
C SER A 121 -5.17 -2.69 -14.98
N ILE A 122 -6.33 -3.26 -14.64
CA ILE A 122 -7.02 -4.26 -15.46
C ILE A 122 -7.55 -3.62 -16.75
N ALA A 123 -8.16 -2.44 -16.66
CA ALA A 123 -8.67 -1.72 -17.82
C ALA A 123 -7.55 -1.37 -18.82
N ALA A 124 -6.38 -0.96 -18.33
CA ALA A 124 -5.21 -0.68 -19.15
C ALA A 124 -4.68 -1.93 -19.88
N LEU A 125 -4.73 -3.10 -19.23
CA LEU A 125 -4.37 -4.38 -19.85
C LEU A 125 -5.37 -4.77 -20.95
N ILE A 126 -6.67 -4.67 -20.69
CA ILE A 126 -7.72 -4.97 -21.67
C ILE A 126 -7.63 -4.03 -22.87
N ALA A 127 -7.33 -2.75 -22.63
CA ALA A 127 -7.15 -1.77 -23.69
C ALA A 127 -5.82 -1.94 -24.48
N GLY A 128 -4.96 -2.89 -24.10
CA GLY A 128 -3.70 -3.19 -24.78
C GLY A 128 -2.61 -2.14 -24.57
N VAL A 129 -2.71 -1.33 -23.51
CA VAL A 129 -1.90 -0.11 -23.32
C VAL A 129 -0.80 -0.29 -22.26
N GLY A 130 -0.61 -1.50 -21.76
CA GLY A 130 0.48 -1.82 -20.85
C GLY A 130 0.86 -3.28 -20.87
N GLY A 131 2.09 -3.54 -20.40
CA GLY A 131 2.64 -4.90 -20.35
C GLY A 131 2.17 -5.68 -19.13
N LEU A 132 2.51 -6.97 -19.11
CA LEU A 132 2.17 -7.91 -18.04
C LEU A 132 2.61 -7.43 -16.64
N LEU A 133 3.64 -6.58 -16.58
CA LEU A 133 4.12 -5.95 -15.34
C LEU A 133 3.05 -5.11 -14.62
N LEU A 134 2.01 -4.64 -15.31
CA LEU A 134 0.89 -3.95 -14.67
C LEU A 134 0.11 -4.85 -13.69
N LEU A 135 0.21 -6.18 -13.80
CA LEU A 135 -0.39 -7.12 -12.84
C LEU A 135 0.31 -7.12 -11.47
N LEU A 136 1.54 -6.62 -11.38
CA LEU A 136 2.24 -6.49 -10.09
C LEU A 136 1.55 -5.48 -9.16
N ILE A 137 0.94 -4.43 -9.73
CA ILE A 137 0.21 -3.41 -8.97
C ILE A 137 -0.96 -4.03 -8.19
N PRO A 138 -1.96 -4.66 -8.83
CA PRO A 138 -3.08 -5.24 -8.10
C PRO A 138 -2.66 -6.34 -7.13
N MET A 139 -1.65 -7.13 -7.47
CA MET A 139 -1.14 -8.17 -6.58
C MET A 139 -0.53 -7.57 -5.30
N ALA A 140 0.31 -6.54 -5.43
CA ALA A 140 0.89 -5.84 -4.28
C ALA A 140 -0.18 -5.15 -3.43
N LEU A 141 -1.16 -4.49 -4.06
CA LEU A 141 -2.26 -3.83 -3.35
C LEU A 141 -3.13 -4.82 -2.58
N MET A 142 -3.42 -6.00 -3.14
CA MET A 142 -4.15 -7.06 -2.45
C MET A 142 -3.40 -7.55 -1.20
N VAL A 143 -2.09 -7.77 -1.31
CA VAL A 143 -1.24 -8.16 -0.17
C VAL A 143 -1.26 -7.06 0.90
N GLY A 144 -1.15 -5.79 0.50
CA GLY A 144 -1.20 -4.65 1.39
C GLY A 144 -2.54 -4.57 2.15
N ILE A 145 -3.66 -4.77 1.45
CA ILE A 145 -5.01 -4.81 2.02
C ILE A 145 -5.16 -5.99 2.99
N PHE A 146 -4.66 -7.18 2.64
CA PHE A 146 -4.71 -8.35 3.52
C PHE A 146 -4.09 -8.05 4.89
N PHE A 147 -2.89 -7.47 4.92
CA PHE A 147 -2.22 -7.08 6.16
C PHE A 147 -2.88 -5.89 6.86
N LEU A 148 -3.48 -4.97 6.10
CA LEU A 148 -4.20 -3.81 6.65
C LEU A 148 -5.43 -4.23 7.45
N PHE A 149 -6.13 -5.28 7.00
CA PHE A 149 -7.34 -5.80 7.63
C PHE A 149 -7.10 -6.98 8.57
N HIS A 150 -5.85 -7.43 8.70
CA HIS A 150 -5.46 -8.44 9.68
C HIS A 150 -6.02 -8.13 11.09
N PRO A 151 -6.45 -9.13 11.89
CA PRO A 151 -7.05 -8.93 13.21
C PRO A 151 -6.28 -7.94 14.10
N ASP A 152 -4.96 -8.09 14.18
CA ASP A 152 -4.08 -7.21 14.97
C ASP A 152 -4.10 -5.75 14.49
N SER A 153 -4.03 -5.54 13.17
CA SER A 153 -4.11 -4.20 12.56
C SER A 153 -5.47 -3.55 12.86
N THR A 154 -6.54 -4.33 12.79
CA THR A 154 -7.90 -3.87 13.08
C THR A 154 -8.09 -3.55 14.56
N ALA A 155 -7.56 -4.39 15.46
CA ALA A 155 -7.61 -4.15 16.90
C ALA A 155 -6.87 -2.86 17.28
N PHE A 156 -5.67 -2.64 16.72
CA PHE A 156 -4.90 -1.41 16.93
C PHE A 156 -5.63 -0.15 16.47
N ILE A 157 -6.15 -0.14 15.25
CA ILE A 157 -6.90 1.02 14.70
C ILE A 157 -8.16 1.29 15.55
N LYS A 158 -8.87 0.25 15.98
CA LYS A 158 -10.07 0.39 16.84
C LYS A 158 -9.72 1.00 18.20
N ALA A 159 -8.62 0.55 18.82
CA ALA A 159 -8.18 1.08 20.11
C ALA A 159 -7.74 2.55 20.02
N ARG A 160 -7.00 2.94 18.97
CA ARG A 160 -6.62 4.34 18.73
C ARG A 160 -7.82 5.24 18.48
N ARG A 161 -8.82 4.77 17.74
CA ARG A 161 -10.07 5.52 17.54
C ARG A 161 -10.79 5.79 18.86
N ALA A 162 -10.88 4.79 19.74
CA ALA A 162 -11.55 4.92 21.04
C ALA A 162 -10.83 5.90 21.99
N GLN A 163 -9.51 6.06 21.87
CA GLN A 163 -8.75 7.05 22.65
C GLN A 163 -8.96 8.49 22.17
N ASN A 164 -9.36 8.67 20.91
CA ASN A 164 -9.53 9.98 20.27
C ASN A 164 -11.01 10.42 20.15
N SER A 165 -11.94 9.65 20.73
CA SER A 165 -13.39 9.96 20.78
C SER A 165 -13.75 10.52 22.15
#